data_AF-A0A382VLB2-F1
#
_entry.id   AF-A0A382VLB2-F1
#
_cell.length_a   1.000
_cell.length_b   1.000
_cell.length_c   1.000
_cell.angle_alpha   90.00
_cell.angle_beta   90.00
_cell.angle_gamma   90.00
#
_symmetry.space_group_name_H-M   'P 1'
#
loop_
_entity.id
_entity.type
_entity.pdbx_description
1 polymer ?
#
loop_
_entity_poly.entity_id
_entity_poly.type
_entity_poly.pdbx_seq_one_letter_code
_entity_poly.pdbx_strand_id
1 'polypeptide(L)'
;MSNPRFTPREAVYSRLKARGLSFKDIRVGAKVLLTWTEIWGEKLADELGATPAPRTMFADTFWLRTVDNNQGGITVAFAPIGAPGTIMLMEDLIACGAE
;
A
#
# COMPACT_ATOMS: atom_id res chain seq x y z
N MET A 1 -2.99 26.04 12.95
CA MET A 1 -2.20 25.50 11.82
C MET A 1 -2.86 25.98 10.52
N SER A 2 -2.09 26.46 9.55
CA SER A 2 -2.61 26.77 8.21
C SER A 2 -3.00 25.48 7.50
N ASN A 3 -4.07 25.49 6.70
CA ASN A 3 -4.42 24.34 5.88
C ASN A 3 -3.24 23.96 4.97
N PRO A 4 -2.87 22.66 4.89
CA PRO A 4 -1.83 22.22 3.99
C PRO A 4 -2.23 22.57 2.55
N ARG A 5 -1.30 23.15 1.77
CA ARG A 5 -1.52 23.43 0.34
C ARG A 5 -1.69 22.15 -0.48
N PHE A 6 -1.19 21.04 0.05
CA PHE A 6 -1.19 19.74 -0.60
C PHE A 6 -1.13 18.65 0.49
N THR A 7 -2.05 17.71 0.44
CA THR A 7 -2.16 16.60 1.39
C THR A 7 -1.49 15.34 0.86
N PRO A 8 -1.06 14.41 1.72
CA PRO A 8 -0.57 13.10 1.28
C PRO A 8 -1.58 12.38 0.38
N ARG A 9 -2.88 12.44 0.72
CA ARG A 9 -3.96 11.84 -0.08
C ARG A 9 -4.03 12.41 -1.50
N GLU A 10 -3.85 13.73 -1.67
CA GLU A 10 -3.80 14.36 -3.00
C GLU A 10 -2.55 13.96 -3.79
N ALA A 11 -1.41 13.77 -3.10
CA ALA A 11 -0.19 13.25 -3.71
C ALA A 11 -0.41 11.85 -4.30
N VAL A 12 -1.02 10.96 -3.52
CA VAL A 12 -1.34 9.59 -3.93
C VAL A 12 -2.32 9.61 -5.09
N TYR A 13 -3.41 10.37 -4.97
CA TYR A 13 -4.41 10.51 -6.03
C TYR A 13 -3.78 10.95 -7.35
N SER A 14 -2.92 11.97 -7.33
CA SER A 14 -2.25 12.46 -8.53
C SER A 14 -1.36 11.39 -9.18
N ARG A 15 -0.63 10.61 -8.39
CA ARG A 15 0.21 9.51 -8.90
C ARG A 15 -0.61 8.36 -9.49
N LEU A 16 -1.72 7.99 -8.85
CA LEU A 16 -2.62 6.95 -9.37
C LEU A 16 -3.31 7.40 -10.66
N LYS A 17 -3.80 8.65 -10.69
CA LYS A 17 -4.44 9.25 -11.87
C LYS A 17 -3.50 9.27 -13.08
N ALA A 18 -2.21 9.61 -12.88
CA ALA A 18 -1.21 9.58 -13.94
C ALA A 18 -1.01 8.17 -14.56
N ARG A 19 -1.42 7.12 -13.86
CA ARG A 19 -1.36 5.71 -14.27
C ARG A 19 -2.73 5.15 -14.70
N GLY A 20 -3.77 5.99 -14.77
CA GLY A 20 -5.14 5.56 -15.08
C GLY A 20 -5.80 4.72 -13.97
N LEU A 21 -5.32 4.83 -12.73
CA LEU A 21 -5.82 4.10 -11.57
C LEU A 21 -6.54 5.02 -10.58
N SER A 22 -7.40 4.44 -9.76
CA SER A 22 -8.07 5.04 -8.62
C SER A 22 -7.66 4.35 -7.30
N PHE A 23 -8.03 4.92 -6.16
CA PHE A 23 -7.76 4.30 -4.86
C PHE A 23 -8.31 2.87 -4.75
N LYS A 24 -9.50 2.61 -5.32
CA LYS A 24 -10.16 1.30 -5.23
C LYS A 24 -9.44 0.22 -6.03
N ASP A 25 -8.70 0.60 -7.07
CA ASP A 25 -8.00 -0.35 -7.94
C ASP A 25 -6.79 -0.98 -7.24
N ILE A 26 -6.21 -0.30 -6.24
CA ILE A 26 -5.01 -0.76 -5.54
C ILE A 26 -5.31 -1.95 -4.62
N ARG A 27 -6.57 -2.18 -4.23
CA ARG A 27 -6.98 -3.28 -3.33
C ARG A 27 -6.17 -3.29 -2.04
N VAL A 28 -6.09 -2.15 -1.33
CA VAL A 28 -5.51 -2.12 0.02
C VAL A 28 -6.58 -2.55 1.02
N GLY A 29 -6.24 -3.54 1.85
CA GLY A 29 -7.10 -3.99 2.93
C GLY A 29 -7.07 -3.02 4.11
N ALA A 30 -8.09 -3.07 4.95
CA ALA A 30 -8.22 -2.25 6.15
C ALA A 30 -7.02 -2.43 7.10
N LYS A 31 -6.45 -3.65 7.17
CA LYS A 31 -5.25 -3.93 7.96
C LYS A 31 -4.04 -4.16 7.07
N VAL A 32 -2.88 -3.72 7.54
CA VAL A 32 -1.61 -3.92 6.83
C VAL A 32 -0.59 -4.62 7.72
N LEU A 33 0.05 -5.65 7.18
CA LEU A 33 1.29 -6.24 7.70
C LEU A 33 2.45 -5.74 6.85
N LEU A 34 3.25 -4.84 7.40
CA LEU A 34 4.40 -4.23 6.73
C LEU A 34 5.69 -4.93 7.15
N THR A 35 6.57 -5.21 6.19
CA THR A 35 7.90 -5.79 6.43
C THR A 35 8.95 -5.20 5.51
N TRP A 36 10.19 -5.13 6.00
CA TRP A 36 11.37 -4.74 5.21
C TRP A 36 12.16 -5.95 4.70
N THR A 37 11.69 -7.16 4.98
CA THR A 37 12.34 -8.39 4.51
C THR A 37 11.41 -9.14 3.59
N GLU A 38 11.80 -9.23 2.32
CA GLU A 38 10.99 -9.82 1.25
C GLU A 38 10.55 -11.24 1.57
N ILE A 39 11.48 -12.11 1.98
CA ILE A 39 11.19 -13.52 2.33
C ILE A 39 10.14 -13.65 3.43
N TRP A 40 10.16 -12.76 4.42
CA TRP A 40 9.13 -12.76 5.47
C TRP A 40 7.79 -12.29 4.91
N GLY A 41 7.79 -11.30 4.03
CA GLY A 41 6.60 -10.83 3.34
C GLY A 41 5.96 -11.94 2.50
N GLU A 42 6.75 -12.66 1.71
CA GLU A 42 6.26 -13.77 0.89
C GLU A 42 5.61 -14.85 1.75
N LYS A 43 6.30 -15.30 2.80
CA LYS A 43 5.75 -16.31 3.73
C LYS A 43 4.45 -15.85 4.40
N LEU A 44 4.38 -14.59 4.84
CA LEU A 44 3.15 -14.03 5.42
C LEU A 44 2.02 -13.97 4.40
N ALA A 45 2.31 -13.55 3.18
CA ALA A 45 1.33 -13.48 2.11
C ALA A 45 0.80 -14.88 1.73
N ASP A 46 1.69 -15.86 1.61
CA ASP A 46 1.33 -17.23 1.24
C ASP A 46 0.47 -17.88 2.34
N GLU A 47 0.84 -17.71 3.61
CA GLU A 47 0.05 -18.22 4.76
C GLU A 47 -1.34 -17.61 4.83
N LEU A 48 -1.48 -16.34 4.47
CA LEU A 48 -2.77 -15.64 4.42
C LEU A 48 -3.57 -15.93 3.15
N GLY A 49 -2.98 -16.59 2.13
CA GLY A 49 -3.59 -16.72 0.81
C GLY A 49 -3.74 -15.39 0.06
N ALA A 50 -2.85 -14.43 0.33
CA ALA A 50 -2.89 -13.10 -0.26
C ALA A 50 -2.45 -13.11 -1.73
N THR A 51 -3.19 -12.40 -2.58
CA THR A 51 -2.93 -12.35 -4.03
C THR A 51 -2.29 -11.02 -4.42
N PRO A 52 -1.48 -10.97 -5.50
CA PRO A 52 -0.89 -9.72 -5.98
C PRO A 52 -1.92 -8.60 -6.16
N ALA A 53 -1.58 -7.42 -5.66
CA ALA A 53 -2.37 -6.20 -5.76
C ALA A 53 -1.59 -5.13 -6.54
N PRO A 54 -2.27 -4.20 -7.24
CA PRO A 54 -1.56 -3.16 -7.97
C PRO A 54 -0.70 -2.30 -7.05
N ARG A 55 0.54 -2.04 -7.49
CA ARG A 55 1.50 -1.20 -6.74
C ARG A 55 1.05 0.25 -6.63
N THR A 56 1.30 0.87 -5.49
CA THR A 56 1.11 2.32 -5.25
C THR A 56 2.28 3.15 -5.77
N MET A 57 3.51 2.68 -5.53
CA MET A 57 4.76 3.32 -5.95
C MET A 57 5.16 3.01 -7.41
N PHE A 58 6.04 3.81 -7.99
CA PHE A 58 6.59 3.60 -9.35
C PHE A 58 7.69 2.54 -9.42
N ALA A 59 8.40 2.29 -8.32
CA ALA A 59 9.34 1.19 -8.22
C ALA A 59 8.58 -0.15 -8.33
N ASP A 60 9.16 -1.14 -9.00
CA ASP A 60 8.64 -2.51 -9.11
C ASP A 60 9.21 -3.46 -8.04
N THR A 61 10.28 -3.05 -7.35
CA THR A 61 10.90 -3.81 -6.27
C THR A 61 9.96 -4.05 -5.09
N PHE A 62 9.09 -3.08 -4.79
CA PHE A 62 8.18 -3.14 -3.63
C PHE A 62 6.79 -3.54 -4.08
N TRP A 63 6.22 -4.51 -3.41
CA TRP A 63 4.97 -5.15 -3.83
C TRP A 63 3.94 -5.18 -2.71
N LEU A 64 2.68 -5.30 -3.13
CA LEU A 64 1.52 -5.48 -2.27
C LEU A 64 0.84 -6.81 -2.63
N ARG A 65 0.45 -7.57 -1.62
CA ARG A 65 -0.45 -8.72 -1.78
C ARG A 65 -1.60 -8.59 -0.80
N THR A 66 -2.82 -8.80 -1.26
CA THR A 66 -4.02 -8.58 -0.45
C THR A 66 -4.92 -9.82 -0.41
N VAL A 67 -5.45 -10.09 0.77
CA VAL A 67 -6.59 -10.98 1.00
C VAL A 67 -7.85 -10.13 1.04
N ASP A 68 -8.78 -10.38 0.12
CA ASP A 68 -10.11 -9.78 0.18
C ASP A 68 -11.00 -10.61 1.10
N ASN A 69 -11.62 -9.99 2.11
CA ASN A 69 -12.55 -10.68 3.00
C ASN A 69 -13.65 -9.74 3.50
N ASN A 70 -14.67 -10.30 4.16
CA ASN A 70 -15.83 -9.55 4.66
C ASN A 70 -15.50 -8.57 5.81
N GLN A 71 -14.26 -8.54 6.29
CA GLN A 71 -13.76 -7.65 7.35
C GLN A 71 -12.88 -6.53 6.81
N GLY A 72 -12.91 -6.27 5.51
CA GLY A 72 -12.12 -5.20 4.87
C GLY A 72 -10.74 -5.63 4.39
N GLY A 73 -10.38 -6.91 4.51
CA GLY A 73 -9.16 -7.48 3.95
C GLY A 73 -7.87 -7.20 4.73
N ILE A 74 -6.80 -7.89 4.35
CA ILE A 74 -5.45 -7.72 4.91
C ILE A 74 -4.45 -7.58 3.76
N THR A 75 -3.65 -6.53 3.78
CA THR A 75 -2.53 -6.34 2.84
C THR A 75 -1.21 -6.68 3.50
N VAL A 76 -0.42 -7.53 2.86
CA VAL A 76 1.01 -7.69 3.16
C VAL A 76 1.80 -6.79 2.23
N ALA A 77 2.67 -5.95 2.80
CA ALA A 77 3.45 -4.96 2.07
C ALA A 77 4.95 -5.17 2.32
N PHE A 78 5.71 -5.39 1.23
CA PHE A 78 7.16 -5.33 1.28
C PHE A 78 7.62 -3.89 1.04
N ALA A 79 8.22 -3.28 2.06
CA ALA A 79 8.50 -1.85 2.13
C ALA A 79 9.96 -1.48 1.85
N PRO A 80 10.23 -0.26 1.35
CA PRO A 80 11.58 0.28 1.26
C PRO A 80 12.26 0.40 2.62
N ILE A 81 13.54 0.01 2.69
CA ILE A 81 14.36 0.21 3.88
C ILE A 81 14.59 1.71 4.09
N GLY A 82 14.32 2.17 5.32
CA GLY A 82 14.53 3.55 5.75
C GLY A 82 13.25 4.38 5.81
N ALA A 83 13.24 5.34 6.73
CA ALA A 83 12.07 6.14 7.06
C ALA A 83 11.44 6.87 5.85
N PRO A 84 12.20 7.49 4.91
CA PRO A 84 11.58 8.22 3.80
C PRO A 84 10.69 7.34 2.92
N GLY A 85 11.19 6.19 2.50
CA GLY A 85 10.43 5.27 1.64
C GLY A 85 9.31 4.55 2.39
N THR A 86 9.55 4.19 3.66
CA THR A 86 8.52 3.56 4.50
C THR A 86 7.34 4.50 4.72
N ILE A 87 7.58 5.76 5.10
CA ILE A 87 6.51 6.74 5.33
C ILE A 87 5.74 7.01 4.04
N MET A 88 6.42 7.15 2.90
CA MET A 88 5.74 7.28 1.61
C MET A 88 4.80 6.11 1.33
N LEU A 89 5.25 4.87 1.51
CA LEU A 89 4.39 3.70 1.32
C LEU A 89 3.22 3.67 2.32
N MET A 90 3.44 4.03 3.58
CA MET A 90 2.38 4.09 4.60
C MET A 90 1.29 5.11 4.25
N GLU A 91 1.68 6.31 3.80
CA GLU A 91 0.73 7.33 3.35
C GLU A 91 -0.10 6.84 2.15
N ASP A 92 0.52 6.08 1.23
CA ASP A 92 -0.16 5.47 0.10
C ASP A 92 -1.19 4.44 0.55
N LEU A 93 -0.82 3.58 1.50
CA LEU A 93 -1.70 2.54 2.06
C LEU A 93 -2.90 3.15 2.79
N ILE A 94 -2.67 4.17 3.64
CA ILE A 94 -3.72 4.90 4.35
C ILE A 94 -4.64 5.61 3.34
N ALA A 95 -4.09 6.26 2.31
CA ALA A 95 -4.89 6.89 1.27
C ALA A 95 -5.77 5.88 0.51
N CYS A 96 -5.31 4.64 0.35
CA CYS A 96 -5.99 3.58 -0.38
C CYS A 96 -6.94 2.72 0.47
N GLY A 97 -7.01 2.90 1.79
CA GLY A 97 -8.04 2.27 2.65
C GLY A 97 -7.55 1.55 3.90
N ALA A 98 -6.27 1.62 4.25
CA ALA A 98 -5.78 1.12 5.53
C ALA A 98 -6.24 2.02 6.70
N GLU A 99 -6.64 1.42 7.82
CA GLU A 99 -7.16 2.06 9.04
C GLU A 99 -6.50 1.55 10.32
#